data_AF-A0A1V2UCL1-F1
#
_entry.id   AF-A0A1V2UCL1-F1
#
_cell.length_a   1.000
_cell.length_b   1.000
_cell.length_c   1.000
_cell.angle_alpha   90.00
_cell.angle_beta   90.00
_cell.angle_gamma   90.00
#
_symmetry.space_group_name_H-M   'P 1'
#
loop_
_entity.id
_entity.type
_entity.pdbx_description
1 polymer ?
#
loop_
_entity_poly.entity_id
_entity_poly.type
_entity_poly.pdbx_seq_one_letter_code
_entity_poly.pdbx_strand_id
1 'polypeptide(L)'
;MDQNRWLSDSVYKVEDGLIKVNHLVKEIPYIVIKTVDTNKEKIGNESKPKKNSMQAMVVAKIKEEYLGYNEKQLKKVPGFPDSVITKNLTIAYAGTTSLKDWYTNLEEIGRSNKHSNGAFASALNYAHEIEKQYPKSDGYTISTTGHSLGGAKALFVAAINGYDSVTYGAAGPGLAQALFDNHNGTLINIYDTSDVVTSGLFTGGK
;
A
#
# COMPACT_ATOMS: atom_id res chain seq x y z
N MET A 1 -19.94 1.06 -0.66
CA MET A 1 -18.98 1.61 0.32
C MET A 1 -17.59 1.26 -0.19
N ASP A 2 -16.66 2.20 -0.20
CA ASP A 2 -15.38 2.05 -0.88
C ASP A 2 -14.34 1.31 0.00
N GLN A 3 -13.92 0.12 -0.43
CA GLN A 3 -13.01 -0.74 0.32
C GLN A 3 -11.62 -0.11 0.50
N ASN A 4 -11.13 0.63 -0.50
CA ASN A 4 -9.79 1.18 -0.50
C ASN A 4 -9.65 2.28 0.55
N ARG A 5 -10.75 2.97 0.89
CA ARG A 5 -10.80 3.96 1.97
C ARG A 5 -10.56 3.29 3.32
N TRP A 6 -11.28 2.21 3.62
CA TRP A 6 -11.10 1.47 4.87
C TRP A 6 -9.70 0.89 5.03
N LEU A 7 -9.09 0.43 3.93
CA LEU A 7 -7.71 -0.04 3.91
C LEU A 7 -6.72 1.11 4.15
N SER A 8 -6.91 2.25 3.49
CA SER A 8 -6.07 3.44 3.64
C SER A 8 -6.11 4.02 5.07
N ASP A 9 -7.23 3.89 5.77
CA ASP A 9 -7.35 4.29 7.17
C ASP A 9 -6.76 3.24 8.12
N SER A 10 -6.94 1.95 7.81
CA SER A 10 -6.52 0.85 8.69
C SER A 10 -5.01 0.68 8.75
N VAL A 11 -4.27 0.98 7.68
CA VAL A 11 -2.82 0.76 7.63
C VAL A 11 -2.03 1.58 8.67
N TYR A 12 -2.52 2.74 9.10
CA TYR A 12 -1.88 3.54 10.16
C TYR A 12 -1.76 2.78 11.49
N LYS A 13 -2.67 1.82 11.73
CA LYS A 13 -2.70 1.00 12.94
C LYS A 13 -1.66 -0.13 12.95
N VAL A 14 -0.88 -0.28 11.89
CA VAL A 14 0.24 -1.24 11.83
C VAL A 14 1.35 -0.80 12.79
N GLU A 15 1.66 0.49 12.86
CA GLU A 15 2.71 1.02 13.75
C GLU A 15 2.42 0.68 15.23
N ASP A 16 1.17 0.88 15.63
CA ASP A 16 0.71 0.64 16.99
C ASP A 16 0.52 -0.85 17.31
N GLY A 17 0.71 -1.73 16.33
CA GLY A 17 0.48 -3.17 16.45
C GLY A 17 -0.99 -3.55 16.65
N LEU A 18 -1.91 -2.64 16.34
CA LEU A 18 -3.36 -2.86 16.43
C LEU A 18 -3.90 -3.64 15.22
N ILE A 19 -3.23 -3.56 14.07
CA ILE A 19 -3.43 -4.46 12.93
C ILE A 19 -2.30 -5.48 12.88
N LYS A 20 -2.66 -6.77 12.81
CA LYS A 20 -1.71 -7.89 12.73
C LYS A 20 -2.10 -8.86 11.63
N VAL A 21 -1.16 -9.71 11.24
CA VAL A 21 -1.44 -10.84 10.35
C VAL A 21 -2.57 -11.70 10.91
N ASN A 22 -3.45 -12.15 10.01
CA ASN A 22 -4.69 -12.91 10.26
C ASN A 22 -5.82 -12.12 10.93
N HIS A 23 -5.71 -10.80 11.02
CA HIS A 23 -6.78 -9.93 11.51
C HIS A 23 -7.76 -9.61 10.38
N LEU A 24 -9.06 -9.62 10.69
CA LEU A 24 -10.09 -9.12 9.77
C LEU A 24 -10.07 -7.60 9.72
N VAL A 25 -10.16 -7.04 8.52
CA VAL A 25 -10.34 -5.59 8.37
C VAL A 25 -11.80 -5.27 8.70
N LYS A 26 -12.02 -4.37 9.66
CA LYS A 26 -13.38 -3.97 10.06
C LYS A 26 -14.14 -3.39 8.87
N GLU A 27 -15.44 -3.64 8.79
CA GLU A 27 -16.38 -3.14 7.76
C GLU A 27 -16.25 -3.75 6.36
N ILE A 28 -15.21 -4.55 6.06
CA ILE A 28 -15.04 -5.19 4.75
C ILE A 28 -14.60 -6.66 4.88
N PRO A 29 -14.94 -7.55 3.92
CA PRO A 29 -14.62 -8.98 3.99
C PRO A 29 -13.17 -9.26 3.55
N TYR A 30 -12.21 -8.61 4.20
CA TYR A 30 -10.78 -8.72 3.92
C TYR A 30 -10.03 -9.19 5.15
N ILE A 31 -8.97 -9.96 4.93
CA ILE A 31 -8.04 -10.40 5.96
C ILE A 31 -6.64 -9.88 5.67
N VAL A 32 -5.94 -9.48 6.73
CA VAL A 32 -4.54 -9.06 6.66
C VAL A 32 -3.66 -10.30 6.56
N ILE A 33 -2.91 -10.44 5.48
CA ILE A 33 -2.01 -11.58 5.27
C ILE A 33 -0.56 -11.24 5.62
N LYS A 34 -0.17 -9.97 5.48
CA LYS A 34 1.17 -9.47 5.84
C LYS A 34 1.11 -8.02 6.33
N THR A 35 2.09 -7.64 7.13
CA THR A 35 2.33 -6.26 7.57
C THR A 35 3.83 -5.97 7.52
N VAL A 36 4.20 -4.70 7.49
CA VAL A 36 5.59 -4.26 7.72
C VAL A 36 5.60 -2.86 8.32
N ASP A 37 6.44 -2.65 9.33
CA ASP A 37 6.89 -1.35 9.82
C ASP A 37 8.42 -1.29 9.76
N THR A 38 8.97 -0.60 8.77
CA THR A 38 10.42 -0.52 8.52
C THR A 38 11.23 0.18 9.61
N ASN A 39 10.58 0.82 10.59
CA ASN A 39 11.26 1.30 11.79
C ASN A 39 11.64 0.15 12.74
N LYS A 40 10.92 -0.97 12.66
CA LYS A 40 11.05 -2.13 13.55
C LYS A 40 11.49 -3.39 12.79
N GLU A 41 11.13 -3.50 11.51
CA GLU A 41 11.24 -4.70 10.70
C GLU A 41 12.09 -4.48 9.45
N LYS A 42 12.62 -5.58 8.92
CA LYS A 42 13.40 -5.63 7.68
C LYS A 42 12.53 -6.06 6.50
N ILE A 43 12.93 -5.68 5.29
CA ILE A 43 12.31 -6.19 4.06
C ILE A 43 13.20 -7.29 3.47
N GLY A 44 12.61 -8.45 3.17
CA GLY A 44 13.32 -9.59 2.58
C GLY A 44 14.59 -9.97 3.35
N ASN A 45 15.72 -9.96 2.64
CA ASN A 45 17.03 -10.37 3.17
C ASN A 45 17.88 -9.21 3.72
N GLU A 46 17.30 -8.03 3.96
CA GLU A 46 18.02 -6.90 4.55
C GLU A 46 18.62 -7.27 5.92
N SER A 47 19.80 -6.73 6.24
CA SER A 47 20.52 -7.07 7.47
C SER A 47 19.97 -6.36 8.72
N LYS A 48 19.28 -5.22 8.55
CA LYS A 48 18.67 -4.44 9.63
C LYS A 48 17.46 -3.64 9.12
N PRO A 49 16.53 -3.23 10.00
CA PRO A 49 15.47 -2.28 9.64
C PRO A 49 16.05 -0.98 9.06
N LYS A 50 15.40 -0.44 8.03
CA LYS A 50 15.83 0.79 7.35
C LYS A 50 15.56 2.06 8.16
N LYS A 51 14.60 2.03 9.08
CA LYS A 51 14.21 3.19 9.91
C LYS A 51 13.80 4.41 9.08
N ASN A 52 13.06 4.17 7.99
CA ASN A 52 12.61 5.21 7.07
C ASN A 52 11.09 5.42 7.13
N SER A 53 10.42 4.91 8.17
CA SER A 53 9.00 5.10 8.43
C SER A 53 8.06 4.62 7.31
N MET A 54 8.51 3.72 6.44
CA MET A 54 7.60 3.00 5.55
C MET A 54 6.82 1.97 6.36
N GLN A 55 5.49 2.07 6.28
CA GLN A 55 4.55 1.12 6.86
C GLN A 55 3.58 0.65 5.78
N ALA A 56 3.27 -0.64 5.79
CA ALA A 56 2.31 -1.23 4.89
C ALA A 56 1.58 -2.43 5.49
N MET A 57 0.41 -2.73 4.94
CA MET A 57 -0.26 -4.01 5.13
C MET A 57 -0.70 -4.58 3.79
N VAL A 58 -0.70 -5.90 3.68
CA VAL A 58 -1.23 -6.63 2.55
C VAL A 58 -2.50 -7.32 2.99
N VAL A 59 -3.56 -7.12 2.24
CA VAL A 59 -4.86 -7.74 2.48
C VAL A 59 -5.30 -8.56 1.28
N ALA A 60 -6.16 -9.53 1.54
CA ALA A 60 -6.84 -10.29 0.50
C ALA A 60 -8.33 -10.39 0.82
N LYS A 61 -9.17 -10.36 -0.23
CA LYS A 61 -10.61 -10.58 -0.07
C LYS A 61 -10.84 -12.03 0.34
N ILE A 62 -11.74 -12.25 1.30
CA ILE A 62 -12.18 -13.58 1.71
C ILE A 62 -13.07 -14.17 0.62
N LYS A 63 -12.88 -15.47 0.32
CA LYS A 63 -13.74 -16.15 -0.66
C LYS A 63 -15.18 -16.22 -0.17
N GLU A 64 -16.13 -16.28 -1.11
CA GLU A 64 -17.56 -16.15 -0.83
C GLU A 64 -18.07 -17.20 0.15
N GLU A 65 -17.55 -18.44 0.07
CA GLU A 65 -17.93 -19.55 0.95
C GLU A 65 -17.53 -19.36 2.43
N TYR A 66 -16.63 -18.42 2.73
CA TYR A 66 -16.17 -18.10 4.09
C TYR A 66 -16.66 -16.75 4.59
N LEU A 67 -17.54 -16.06 3.85
CA LEU A 67 -18.13 -14.80 4.32
C LEU A 67 -18.94 -15.05 5.60
N GLY A 68 -18.79 -14.13 6.57
CA GLY A 68 -19.41 -14.25 7.90
C GLY A 68 -18.63 -15.08 8.91
N TYR A 69 -17.56 -15.77 8.49
CA TYR A 69 -16.67 -16.44 9.44
C TYR A 69 -15.85 -15.41 10.22
N ASN A 70 -15.74 -15.61 11.54
CA ASN A 70 -14.79 -14.85 12.34
C ASN A 70 -13.38 -15.45 12.24
N GLU A 71 -12.38 -14.74 12.77
CA GLU A 71 -10.97 -15.15 12.72
C GLU A 71 -10.71 -16.54 13.31
N LYS A 72 -11.42 -16.92 14.38
CA LYS A 72 -11.26 -18.24 15.01
C LYS A 72 -11.80 -19.35 14.11
N GLN A 73 -12.84 -19.09 13.34
CA GLN A 73 -13.40 -20.04 12.37
C GLN A 73 -12.48 -20.16 11.15
N LEU A 74 -12.01 -19.05 10.60
CA LEU A 74 -11.09 -19.04 9.45
C LEU A 74 -9.80 -19.81 9.75
N LYS A 75 -9.21 -19.60 10.94
CA LYS A 75 -7.98 -20.30 11.37
C LYS A 75 -8.13 -21.82 11.49
N LYS A 76 -9.35 -22.35 11.54
CA LYS A 76 -9.61 -23.80 11.56
C LYS A 76 -9.67 -24.42 10.16
N VAL A 77 -9.74 -23.61 9.10
CA VAL A 77 -9.77 -24.12 7.73
C VAL A 77 -8.38 -24.64 7.35
N PRO A 78 -8.25 -25.89 6.87
CA PRO A 78 -6.98 -26.42 6.40
C PRO A 78 -6.37 -25.54 5.30
N GLY A 79 -5.06 -25.26 5.39
CA GLY A 79 -4.36 -24.39 4.43
C GLY A 79 -4.58 -22.88 4.63
N PHE A 80 -5.12 -22.46 5.78
CA PHE A 80 -5.24 -21.06 6.14
C PHE A 80 -3.85 -20.35 6.20
N PRO A 81 -3.72 -19.10 5.74
CA PRO A 81 -4.77 -18.24 5.18
C PRO A 81 -5.06 -18.44 3.68
N ASP A 82 -4.17 -19.08 2.93
CA ASP A 82 -4.24 -19.15 1.47
C ASP A 82 -5.51 -19.86 0.96
N SER A 83 -6.03 -20.84 1.73
CA SER A 83 -7.24 -21.57 1.36
C SER A 83 -8.52 -20.74 1.44
N VAL A 84 -8.55 -19.66 2.24
CA VAL A 84 -9.76 -18.85 2.50
C VAL A 84 -9.78 -17.50 1.77
N ILE A 85 -8.71 -17.16 1.07
CA ILE A 85 -8.57 -15.88 0.37
C ILE A 85 -8.68 -16.03 -1.15
N THR A 86 -9.18 -14.99 -1.80
CA THR A 86 -9.05 -14.83 -3.25
C THR A 86 -7.60 -14.52 -3.62
N LYS A 87 -7.26 -14.69 -4.90
CA LYS A 87 -5.94 -14.33 -5.44
C LYS A 87 -5.79 -12.83 -5.77
N ASN A 88 -6.70 -11.99 -5.26
CA ASN A 88 -6.67 -10.55 -5.43
C ASN A 88 -6.14 -9.89 -4.16
N LEU A 89 -4.91 -9.37 -4.25
CA LEU A 89 -4.22 -8.75 -3.14
C LEU A 89 -4.24 -7.23 -3.27
N THR A 90 -4.31 -6.54 -2.13
CA THR A 90 -4.15 -5.09 -2.07
C THR A 90 -3.08 -4.74 -1.04
N ILE A 91 -2.07 -3.98 -1.46
CA ILE A 91 -1.05 -3.42 -0.59
C ILE A 91 -1.48 -2.00 -0.21
N ALA A 92 -1.81 -1.79 1.06
CA ALA A 92 -2.08 -0.47 1.61
C ALA A 92 -0.80 0.10 2.22
N TYR A 93 -0.46 1.35 1.90
CA TYR A 93 0.68 2.08 2.49
C TYR A 93 0.18 3.21 3.37
N ALA A 94 0.75 3.35 4.58
CA ALA A 94 0.43 4.49 5.45
C ALA A 94 1.10 5.78 4.95
N GLY A 95 0.43 6.91 5.14
CA GLY A 95 1.06 8.22 4.98
C GLY A 95 1.90 8.64 6.20
N THR A 96 2.40 9.87 6.17
CA THR A 96 2.94 10.55 7.36
C THR A 96 1.91 11.56 7.85
N THR A 97 1.95 11.89 9.14
CA THR A 97 1.05 12.89 9.74
C THR A 97 1.56 14.34 9.60
N SER A 98 2.76 14.54 9.03
CA SER A 98 3.44 15.84 8.95
C SER A 98 3.68 16.29 7.50
N LEU A 99 3.12 17.45 7.15
CA LEU A 99 3.30 18.12 5.85
C LEU A 99 4.75 18.60 5.62
N LYS A 100 5.54 18.79 6.69
CA LYS A 100 6.95 19.22 6.56
C LYS A 100 7.86 18.05 6.17
N ASP A 101 7.59 16.87 6.72
CA ASP A 101 8.28 15.62 6.35
C ASP A 101 7.91 15.20 4.92
N TRP A 102 6.69 15.54 4.49
CA TRP A 102 6.23 15.38 3.10
C TRP A 102 7.11 16.13 2.09
N TYR A 103 7.34 17.44 2.23
CA TYR A 103 8.16 18.21 1.29
C TYR A 103 9.59 17.66 1.19
N THR A 104 10.16 17.25 2.32
CA THR A 104 11.51 16.68 2.39
C THR A 104 11.59 15.33 1.66
N ASN A 105 10.60 14.45 1.89
CA ASN A 105 10.53 13.15 1.21
C ASN A 105 10.23 13.27 -0.29
N LEU A 106 9.48 14.29 -0.72
CA LEU A 106 9.19 14.52 -2.13
C LEU A 106 10.38 15.09 -2.90
N GLU A 107 11.12 16.01 -2.26
CA GLU A 107 12.38 16.51 -2.79
C GLU A 107 13.42 15.37 -2.90
N GLU A 108 13.35 14.39 -1.99
CA GLU A 108 14.11 13.13 -2.11
C GLU A 108 13.73 12.37 -3.38
N ILE A 109 12.46 12.24 -3.76
CA ILE A 109 12.04 11.59 -5.03
C ILE A 109 12.64 12.33 -6.24
N GLY A 110 12.53 13.66 -6.27
CA GLY A 110 13.02 14.49 -7.38
C GLY A 110 14.55 14.54 -7.49
N ARG A 111 15.27 14.38 -6.37
CA ARG A 111 16.74 14.32 -6.32
C ARG A 111 17.32 12.91 -6.36
N SER A 112 16.52 11.88 -6.07
CA SER A 112 17.02 10.55 -5.71
C SER A 112 16.37 9.41 -6.49
N ASN A 113 16.81 9.26 -7.73
CA ASN A 113 17.20 7.93 -8.22
C ASN A 113 18.48 7.39 -7.52
N LYS A 114 18.84 7.88 -6.31
CA LYS A 114 20.13 7.64 -5.65
C LYS A 114 20.10 7.24 -4.16
N HIS A 115 18.97 7.27 -3.46
CA HIS A 115 18.89 6.77 -2.07
C HIS A 115 18.08 5.48 -2.01
N SER A 116 18.78 4.34 -2.15
CA SER A 116 18.23 2.97 -2.00
C SER A 116 17.57 2.67 -0.65
N ASN A 117 17.65 3.61 0.30
CA ASN A 117 17.12 3.52 1.65
C ASN A 117 15.88 4.42 1.90
N GLY A 118 15.36 5.14 0.91
CA GLY A 118 14.17 5.99 1.06
C GLY A 118 12.86 5.20 1.19
N ALA A 119 11.80 5.84 1.71
CA ALA A 119 10.52 5.18 1.98
C ALA A 119 9.81 4.65 0.71
N PHE A 120 9.99 5.32 -0.43
CA PHE A 120 9.47 4.90 -1.74
C PHE A 120 10.22 3.68 -2.29
N ALA A 121 11.55 3.66 -2.17
CA ALA A 121 12.35 2.49 -2.53
C ALA A 121 11.99 1.28 -1.65
N SER A 122 11.77 1.50 -0.35
CA SER A 122 11.24 0.45 0.53
C SER A 122 9.85 -0.01 0.13
N ALA A 123 8.94 0.89 -0.27
CA ALA A 123 7.60 0.51 -0.72
C ALA A 123 7.65 -0.38 -1.98
N LEU A 124 8.50 -0.03 -2.94
CA LEU A 124 8.72 -0.80 -4.17
C LEU A 124 9.36 -2.16 -3.88
N ASN A 125 10.43 -2.19 -3.09
CA ASN A 125 11.08 -3.44 -2.68
C ASN A 125 10.10 -4.35 -1.93
N TYR A 126 9.29 -3.79 -1.03
CA TYR A 126 8.29 -4.57 -0.33
C TYR A 126 7.27 -5.18 -1.30
N ALA A 127 6.78 -4.41 -2.28
CA ALA A 127 5.89 -4.93 -3.30
C ALA A 127 6.51 -6.10 -4.09
N HIS A 128 7.80 -6.02 -4.45
CA HIS A 128 8.50 -7.14 -5.09
C HIS A 128 8.63 -8.36 -4.18
N GLU A 129 8.85 -8.18 -2.87
CA GLU A 129 8.84 -9.29 -1.91
C GLU A 129 7.45 -9.95 -1.77
N ILE A 130 6.38 -9.16 -1.94
CA ILE A 130 5.01 -9.70 -2.00
C ILE A 130 4.79 -10.47 -3.31
N GLU A 131 5.16 -9.91 -4.46
CA GLU A 131 4.98 -10.58 -5.76
C GLU A 131 5.82 -11.86 -5.88
N LYS A 132 6.99 -11.94 -5.26
CA LYS A 132 7.76 -13.19 -5.17
C LYS A 132 7.01 -14.30 -4.43
N GLN A 133 6.23 -13.95 -3.42
CA GLN A 133 5.46 -14.91 -2.61
C GLN A 133 4.08 -15.21 -3.21
N TYR A 134 3.53 -14.25 -3.96
CA TYR A 134 2.23 -14.33 -4.61
C TYR A 134 2.36 -13.92 -6.08
N PRO A 135 3.00 -14.75 -6.92
CA PRO A 135 3.39 -14.35 -8.26
C PRO A 135 2.21 -14.34 -9.23
N LYS A 136 2.27 -13.44 -10.22
CA LYS A 136 1.29 -13.36 -11.30
C LYS A 136 1.18 -14.67 -12.09
N SER A 137 2.27 -15.44 -12.20
CA SER A 137 2.28 -16.78 -12.83
C SER A 137 1.31 -17.75 -12.18
N ASP A 138 1.02 -17.56 -10.89
CA ASP A 138 0.13 -18.41 -10.11
C ASP A 138 -1.31 -17.84 -10.12
N GLY A 139 -1.56 -16.80 -10.93
CA GLY A 139 -2.86 -16.15 -11.08
C GLY A 139 -3.18 -15.10 -10.01
N TYR A 140 -2.17 -14.61 -9.27
CA TYR A 140 -2.35 -13.51 -8.34
C TYR A 140 -2.41 -12.16 -9.07
N THR A 141 -3.29 -11.29 -8.60
CA THR A 141 -3.29 -9.87 -8.94
C THR A 141 -2.93 -9.05 -7.71
N ILE A 142 -2.17 -7.96 -7.93
CA ILE A 142 -1.75 -7.05 -6.86
C ILE A 142 -2.21 -5.66 -7.26
N SER A 143 -2.87 -4.99 -6.33
CA SER A 143 -3.28 -3.60 -6.40
C SER A 143 -2.68 -2.82 -5.23
N THR A 144 -2.65 -1.50 -5.30
CA THR A 144 -2.16 -0.64 -4.22
C THR A 144 -3.18 0.39 -3.78
N THR A 145 -3.10 0.82 -2.53
CA THR A 145 -3.90 1.91 -1.99
C THR A 145 -3.16 2.66 -0.88
N GLY A 146 -3.67 3.82 -0.51
CA GLY A 146 -3.14 4.63 0.58
C GLY A 146 -3.72 6.05 0.58
N HIS A 147 -3.51 6.73 1.70
CA HIS A 147 -3.91 8.12 1.89
C HIS A 147 -2.69 9.05 2.02
N SER A 148 -2.77 10.29 1.55
CA SER A 148 -1.70 11.29 1.66
C SER A 148 -0.36 10.78 1.08
N LEU A 149 0.72 10.76 1.86
CA LEU A 149 2.01 10.16 1.45
C LEU A 149 1.93 8.65 1.17
N GLY A 150 0.98 7.96 1.79
CA GLY A 150 0.69 6.57 1.52
C GLY A 150 0.14 6.38 0.11
N GLY A 151 -0.73 7.30 -0.31
CA GLY A 151 -1.26 7.36 -1.67
C GLY A 151 -0.15 7.61 -2.70
N ALA A 152 0.76 8.54 -2.43
CA ALA A 152 1.90 8.79 -3.32
C ALA A 152 2.79 7.54 -3.49
N LYS A 153 3.08 6.82 -2.40
CA LYS A 153 3.82 5.54 -2.45
C LYS A 153 3.06 4.47 -3.24
N ALA A 154 1.74 4.37 -3.04
CA ALA A 154 0.90 3.42 -3.74
C ALA A 154 0.89 3.67 -5.25
N LEU A 155 0.72 4.92 -5.68
CA LEU A 155 0.77 5.32 -7.09
C LEU A 155 2.16 5.08 -7.69
N PHE A 156 3.24 5.40 -6.97
CA PHE A 156 4.61 5.14 -7.41
C PHE A 156 4.86 3.65 -7.70
N VAL A 157 4.50 2.80 -6.74
CA VAL A 157 4.66 1.35 -6.87
C VAL A 157 3.82 0.81 -8.02
N ALA A 158 2.58 1.27 -8.14
CA ALA A 158 1.67 0.85 -9.19
C ALA A 158 2.17 1.24 -10.58
N ALA A 159 2.61 2.49 -10.75
CA ALA A 159 3.16 3.00 -12.01
C ALA A 159 4.33 2.13 -12.50
N ILE A 160 5.27 1.77 -11.61
CA ILE A 160 6.45 0.97 -11.95
C ILE A 160 6.08 -0.50 -12.24
N ASN A 161 5.24 -1.12 -11.42
CA ASN A 161 5.00 -2.57 -11.49
C ASN A 161 3.79 -2.94 -12.38
N GLY A 162 3.10 -1.96 -12.94
CA GLY A 162 1.89 -2.18 -13.74
C GLY A 162 0.71 -2.71 -12.91
N TYR A 163 0.59 -2.27 -11.64
CA TYR A 163 -0.54 -2.64 -10.77
C TYR A 163 -1.67 -1.62 -10.89
N ASP A 164 -2.90 -2.03 -10.56
CA ASP A 164 -3.97 -1.07 -10.32
C ASP A 164 -3.76 -0.32 -9.00
N SER A 165 -4.21 0.94 -8.93
CA SER A 165 -4.13 1.77 -7.74
C SER A 165 -5.35 2.65 -7.56
N VAL A 166 -5.90 2.66 -6.34
CA VAL A 166 -6.93 3.62 -5.92
C VAL A 166 -6.47 4.28 -4.63
N THR A 167 -6.34 5.59 -4.63
CA THR A 167 -5.73 6.36 -3.54
C THR A 167 -6.58 7.56 -3.14
N TYR A 168 -6.34 8.09 -1.94
CA TYR A 168 -7.11 9.18 -1.35
C TYR A 168 -6.22 10.34 -0.94
N GLY A 169 -6.51 11.54 -1.42
CA GLY A 169 -5.69 12.72 -1.17
C GLY A 169 -4.22 12.43 -1.46
N ALA A 170 -3.93 11.58 -2.48
CA ALA A 170 -2.56 11.21 -2.78
C ALA A 170 -1.85 12.48 -3.17
N ALA A 171 -0.89 12.81 -2.35
CA ALA A 171 -0.17 14.04 -2.48
C ALA A 171 0.68 13.93 -3.75
N GLY A 172 0.69 15.01 -4.56
CA GLY A 172 1.21 14.98 -5.93
C GLY A 172 2.59 14.32 -5.96
N PRO A 173 2.79 13.20 -6.66
CA PRO A 173 3.87 12.28 -6.29
C PRO A 173 5.25 12.77 -6.76
N GLY A 174 5.34 13.98 -7.36
CA GLY A 174 6.56 14.49 -8.00
C GLY A 174 7.06 13.59 -9.13
N LEU A 175 6.23 12.64 -9.57
CA LEU A 175 6.60 11.64 -10.57
C LEU A 175 6.51 12.26 -11.95
N ALA A 176 7.50 11.96 -12.77
CA ALA A 176 7.49 12.34 -14.17
C ALA A 176 6.19 11.82 -14.80
N GLN A 177 5.45 12.70 -15.47
CA GLN A 177 4.22 12.37 -16.21
C GLN A 177 4.40 11.12 -17.09
N ALA A 178 5.62 10.95 -17.64
CA ALA A 178 6.03 9.78 -18.43
C ALA A 178 5.90 8.41 -17.73
N LEU A 179 5.93 8.34 -16.39
CA LEU A 179 5.68 7.11 -15.63
C LEU A 179 4.20 6.71 -15.65
N PHE A 180 3.30 7.67 -15.87
CA PHE A 180 1.87 7.46 -15.97
C PHE A 180 1.41 7.25 -17.40
N ASP A 181 2.03 7.94 -18.36
CA ASP A 181 1.63 7.92 -19.77
C ASP A 181 1.77 6.55 -20.45
N ASN A 182 2.61 5.65 -19.90
CA ASN A 182 2.86 4.29 -20.41
C ASN A 182 2.40 3.17 -19.46
N HIS A 183 1.59 3.51 -18.45
CA HIS A 183 1.12 2.53 -17.48
C HIS A 183 -0.08 1.73 -18.01
N ASN A 184 -0.04 0.40 -17.91
CA ASN A 184 -1.07 -0.50 -18.45
C ASN A 184 -2.22 -0.82 -17.47
N GLY A 185 -2.16 -0.38 -16.21
CA GLY A 185 -3.21 -0.57 -15.22
C GLY A 185 -4.06 0.69 -15.00
N THR A 186 -4.91 0.65 -13.99
CA THR A 186 -5.81 1.75 -13.62
C THR A 186 -5.23 2.53 -12.45
N LEU A 187 -4.98 3.83 -12.61
CA LEU A 187 -4.52 4.71 -11.54
C LEU A 187 -5.58 5.76 -11.23
N ILE A 188 -6.14 5.71 -10.01
CA ILE A 188 -7.17 6.62 -9.54
C ILE A 188 -6.69 7.32 -8.28
N ASN A 189 -6.73 8.65 -8.27
CA ASN A 189 -6.51 9.47 -7.09
C ASN A 189 -7.78 10.27 -6.79
N ILE A 190 -8.42 9.99 -5.65
CA ILE A 190 -9.63 10.66 -5.19
C ILE A 190 -9.22 11.73 -4.20
N TYR A 191 -9.51 13.00 -4.46
CA TYR A 191 -9.13 14.10 -3.56
C TYR A 191 -10.21 15.16 -3.46
N ASP A 192 -10.22 15.88 -2.33
CA ASP A 192 -11.03 17.08 -2.15
C ASP A 192 -10.26 18.27 -2.72
N THR A 193 -10.88 19.04 -3.61
CA THR A 193 -10.26 20.23 -4.21
C THR A 193 -9.91 21.33 -3.20
N SER A 194 -10.47 21.28 -2.00
CA SER A 194 -10.13 22.17 -0.87
C SER A 194 -8.99 21.63 0.01
N ASP A 195 -8.54 20.40 -0.23
CA ASP A 195 -7.43 19.78 0.50
C ASP A 195 -6.10 20.41 0.08
N VAL A 196 -5.46 21.09 1.03
CA VAL A 196 -4.13 21.71 0.91
C VAL A 196 -3.04 20.74 0.45
N VAL A 197 -3.22 19.45 0.69
CA VAL A 197 -2.32 18.38 0.22
C VAL A 197 -2.36 18.25 -1.31
N THR A 198 -3.49 18.60 -1.92
CA THR A 198 -3.75 18.44 -3.35
C THR A 198 -3.92 19.77 -4.10
N SER A 199 -4.11 20.87 -3.38
CA SER A 199 -4.38 22.20 -3.95
C SER A 199 -3.12 23.06 -4.21
N GLY A 200 -1.92 22.50 -4.09
CA GLY A 200 -0.64 23.19 -4.33
C GLY A 200 0.00 22.86 -5.68
N LEU A 201 0.86 23.78 -6.15
CA LEU A 201 1.62 23.93 -7.42
C LEU A 201 2.15 22.66 -8.17
N PHE A 202 1.96 21.44 -7.68
CA PHE A 202 2.61 20.20 -8.15
C PHE A 202 1.65 19.05 -8.49
N THR A 203 0.34 19.18 -8.26
CA THR A 203 -0.67 18.22 -8.78
C THR A 203 -1.12 18.54 -10.21
N GLY A 204 -0.60 19.61 -10.80
CA GLY A 204 -0.95 20.00 -12.17
C GLY A 204 -2.43 20.29 -12.34
N GLY A 205 -3.10 20.84 -11.31
CA GLY A 205 -4.54 21.12 -11.28
C GLY A 205 -5.05 21.84 -12.53
N LYS A 206 -5.43 21.04 -13.52
CA LYS A 206 -6.45 21.18 -14.54
C LYS A 206 -6.88 19.79 -14.99
#